data_AF-A0A526YHL3-F1
#
_entry.id   AF-A0A526YHL3-F1
#
_cell.length_a   1.000
_cell.length_b   1.000
_cell.length_c   1.000
_cell.angle_alpha   90.00
_cell.angle_beta   90.00
_cell.angle_gamma   90.00
#
_symmetry.space_group_name_H-M   'P 1'
#
loop_
_entity.id
_entity.type
_entity.pdbx_description
1 polymer ?
#
loop_
_entity_poly.entity_id
_entity_poly.type
_entity_poly.pdbx_seq_one_letter_code
_entity_poly.pdbx_strand_id
1 'polypeptide(L)'
;GLGALEFVLYGDGAERLAGRDDPYRCAYGAAVAGNIETIAAEVSDAWNKPDGFAALWANPGPQNALYRDGTEAVTELVGVFINELEMVRDVRLKGFLGSSPQADKPKQAIYWRSQNTARSLTGNLSGMDALFQASQLGDALSPDARWMAESIHIQLVNGAADATAIRGPIDKALADPALRQKLDHFSLVTSSLSTLIGTRLTAEFGLTAGFSSLDGD
;
A
#
# COMPACT_ATOMS: atom_id res chain seq x y z
N GLY A 1 12.07 5.18 11.55
CA GLY A 1 11.11 4.59 10.60
C GLY A 1 11.56 3.20 10.15
N LEU A 2 10.67 2.43 9.53
CA LEU A 2 10.88 1.00 9.23
C LEU A 2 12.13 0.71 8.39
N GLY A 3 12.46 1.53 7.38
CA GLY A 3 13.67 1.33 6.57
C GLY A 3 14.98 1.50 7.35
N ALA A 4 15.02 2.40 8.35
CA ALA A 4 16.18 2.54 9.24
C ALA A 4 16.32 1.32 10.16
N LEU A 5 15.20 0.84 10.71
CA LEU A 5 15.19 -0.37 11.53
C LEU A 5 15.63 -1.59 10.71
N GLU A 6 15.17 -1.70 9.46
CA GLU A 6 15.62 -2.75 8.55
C GLU A 6 17.14 -2.72 8.35
N PHE A 7 17.72 -1.54 8.10
CA PHE A 7 19.16 -1.42 7.95
C PHE A 7 19.90 -1.86 9.21
N VAL A 8 19.41 -1.46 10.40
CA VAL A 8 19.98 -1.91 11.67
C VAL A 8 19.95 -3.44 11.75
N LEU A 9 18.83 -4.08 11.43
CA LEU A 9 18.64 -5.52 11.63
C LEU A 9 19.21 -6.41 10.51
N TYR A 10 19.36 -5.90 9.28
CA TYR A 10 19.69 -6.70 8.10
C TYR A 10 20.73 -6.06 7.17
N GLY A 11 21.13 -4.81 7.41
CA GLY A 11 22.17 -4.14 6.63
C GLY A 11 23.58 -4.51 7.08
N ASP A 12 24.58 -3.98 6.37
CA ASP A 12 26.00 -4.23 6.64
C ASP A 12 26.33 -4.04 8.14
N GLY A 13 26.97 -5.03 8.76
CA GLY A 13 27.27 -5.01 10.20
C GLY A 13 26.17 -5.61 11.09
N ALA A 14 25.06 -6.10 10.54
CA ALA A 14 23.96 -6.67 11.32
C ALA A 14 24.37 -7.91 12.11
N GLU A 15 25.36 -8.67 11.63
CA GLU A 15 25.92 -9.83 12.32
C GLU A 15 26.49 -9.49 13.71
N ARG A 16 26.87 -8.22 13.94
CA ARG A 16 27.40 -7.73 15.22
C ARG A 16 26.31 -7.49 16.27
N LEU A 17 25.02 -7.42 15.89
CA LEU A 17 23.90 -7.26 16.84
C LEU A 17 23.73 -8.45 17.78
N ALA A 18 24.02 -9.66 17.30
CA ALA A 18 23.92 -10.88 18.13
C ALA A 18 25.05 -10.95 19.17
N GLY A 19 26.15 -10.25 18.93
CA GLY A 19 27.25 -10.08 19.89
C GLY A 19 27.00 -8.93 20.85
N ARG A 20 27.68 -8.92 22.00
CA ARG A 20 27.72 -7.75 22.90
C ARG A 20 28.67 -6.66 22.40
N ASP A 21 29.16 -6.79 21.17
CA ASP A 21 30.30 -6.03 20.64
C ASP A 21 29.89 -4.71 19.96
N ASP A 22 28.59 -4.46 19.78
CA ASP A 22 28.07 -3.20 19.21
C ASP A 22 26.90 -2.63 20.04
N PRO A 23 27.16 -2.12 21.26
CA PRO A 23 26.13 -1.55 22.13
C PRO A 23 25.44 -0.33 21.50
N TYR A 24 26.14 0.39 20.62
CA TYR A 24 25.58 1.54 19.93
C TYR A 24 24.50 1.13 18.92
N ARG A 25 24.78 0.15 18.04
CA ARG A 25 23.80 -0.34 17.07
C ARG A 25 22.54 -0.90 17.74
N CYS A 26 22.70 -1.61 18.86
CA CYS A 26 21.58 -2.11 19.66
C CYS A 26 20.75 -0.95 20.25
N ALA A 27 21.38 0.01 20.93
CA ALA A 27 20.70 1.17 21.48
C ALA A 27 19.99 2.01 20.41
N TYR A 28 20.63 2.19 19.25
CA TYR A 28 20.06 2.89 18.11
C TYR A 28 18.84 2.13 17.54
N GLY A 29 18.94 0.80 17.38
CA GLY A 29 17.82 -0.04 16.99
C GLY A 29 16.63 0.07 17.95
N ALA A 30 16.89 0.05 19.26
CA ALA A 30 15.87 0.22 20.29
C ALA A 30 15.19 1.61 20.21
N ALA A 31 15.97 2.68 20.01
CA ALA A 31 15.43 4.02 19.83
C ALA A 31 14.55 4.15 18.58
N VAL A 32 14.98 3.57 17.44
CA VAL A 32 14.16 3.56 16.22
C VAL A 32 12.87 2.77 16.41
N ALA A 33 12.94 1.61 17.08
CA ALA A 33 11.77 0.79 17.38
C ALA A 33 10.78 1.52 18.31
N GLY A 34 11.26 2.14 19.39
CA GLY A 34 10.44 2.94 20.30
C GLY A 34 9.74 4.10 19.58
N ASN A 35 10.43 4.80 18.67
CA ASN A 35 9.79 5.84 17.86
C ASN A 35 8.71 5.28 16.91
N ILE A 36 8.89 4.07 16.36
CA ILE A 36 7.86 3.42 15.51
C ILE A 36 6.64 3.07 16.36
N GLU A 37 6.86 2.53 17.56
CA GLU A 37 5.80 2.23 18.53
C GLU A 37 5.00 3.49 18.90
N THR A 38 5.68 4.59 19.23
CA THR A 38 5.03 5.87 19.53
C THR A 38 4.15 6.34 18.39
N ILE A 39 4.66 6.40 17.16
CA ILE A 39 3.87 6.85 16.00
C ILE A 39 2.67 5.91 15.77
N ALA A 40 2.87 4.59 15.87
CA ALA A 40 1.78 3.63 15.68
C ALA A 40 0.68 3.78 16.76
N ALA A 41 1.07 4.00 18.01
CA ALA A 41 0.14 4.25 19.11
C ALA A 41 -0.62 5.57 18.91
N GLU A 42 0.08 6.65 18.56
CA GLU A 42 -0.54 7.96 18.29
C GLU A 42 -1.56 7.89 17.14
N VAL A 43 -1.23 7.20 16.04
CA VAL A 43 -2.16 6.98 14.93
C VAL A 43 -3.37 6.16 15.39
N SER A 44 -3.14 5.05 16.11
CA SER A 44 -4.22 4.22 16.65
C SER A 44 -5.15 5.01 17.57
N ASP A 45 -4.59 5.82 18.47
CA ASP A 45 -5.36 6.61 19.43
C ASP A 45 -6.15 7.73 18.72
N ALA A 46 -5.53 8.42 17.75
CA ALA A 46 -6.19 9.44 16.95
C ALA A 46 -7.36 8.89 16.13
N TRP A 47 -7.25 7.65 15.65
CA TRP A 47 -8.33 6.95 14.95
C TRP A 47 -9.46 6.51 15.88
N ASN A 48 -9.12 5.89 17.01
CA ASN A 48 -10.07 5.13 17.84
C ASN A 48 -10.73 5.91 18.98
N LYS A 49 -10.21 7.09 19.35
CA LYS A 49 -10.84 7.91 20.41
C LYS A 49 -12.31 8.27 20.04
N PRO A 50 -13.19 8.56 21.02
CA PRO A 50 -14.62 8.76 20.77
C PRO A 50 -14.96 9.86 19.75
N ASP A 51 -14.14 10.91 19.68
CA ASP A 51 -14.21 12.01 18.73
C ASP A 51 -13.08 11.93 17.68
N GLY A 52 -12.58 10.72 17.45
CA GLY A 52 -11.45 10.41 16.57
C GLY A 52 -11.82 10.39 15.10
N PHE A 53 -10.81 10.16 14.27
CA PHE A 53 -10.98 10.18 12.82
C PHE A 53 -12.04 9.17 12.34
N ALA A 54 -12.09 7.96 12.91
CA ALA A 54 -13.09 6.96 12.54
C ALA A 54 -14.53 7.44 12.84
N ALA A 55 -14.73 8.09 14.00
CA ALA A 55 -16.04 8.63 14.38
C ALA A 55 -16.47 9.79 13.47
N LEU A 56 -15.53 10.67 13.11
CA LEU A 56 -15.78 11.75 12.15
C LEU A 56 -16.09 11.20 10.76
N TRP A 57 -15.32 10.24 10.27
CA TRP A 57 -15.56 9.68 8.94
C TRP A 57 -16.89 8.92 8.84
N ALA A 58 -17.25 8.16 9.86
CA ALA A 58 -18.50 7.38 9.88
C ALA A 58 -19.77 8.23 10.06
N ASN A 59 -19.66 9.50 10.50
CA ASN A 59 -20.80 10.36 10.81
C ASN A 59 -20.70 11.73 10.10
N PRO A 60 -20.74 11.77 8.76
CA PRO A 60 -20.72 13.03 8.03
C PRO A 60 -21.94 13.90 8.37
N GLY A 61 -21.78 15.22 8.34
CA GLY A 61 -22.88 16.15 8.59
C GLY A 61 -22.44 17.62 8.75
N PRO A 62 -23.39 18.57 8.88
CA PRO A 62 -23.08 20.01 8.86
C PRO A 62 -22.15 20.49 9.98
N GLN A 63 -22.09 19.76 11.10
CA GLN A 63 -21.23 20.05 12.24
C GLN A 63 -19.93 19.23 12.24
N ASN A 64 -19.75 18.35 11.26
CA ASN A 64 -18.54 17.57 11.12
C ASN A 64 -17.43 18.42 10.50
N ALA A 65 -16.24 18.38 11.09
CA ALA A 65 -15.11 19.21 10.66
C ALA A 65 -14.42 18.71 9.39
N LEU A 66 -14.60 17.43 9.03
CA LEU A 66 -13.91 16.78 7.90
C LEU A 66 -14.85 16.52 6.72
N TYR A 67 -16.05 16.00 6.97
CA TYR A 67 -16.99 15.59 5.92
C TYR A 67 -18.39 16.14 6.17
N ARG A 68 -18.82 17.10 5.35
CA ARG A 68 -20.11 17.77 5.45
C ARG A 68 -21.28 16.89 5.04
N ASP A 69 -21.03 15.90 4.18
CA ASP A 69 -22.01 14.93 3.74
C ASP A 69 -21.38 13.57 3.37
N GLY A 70 -22.23 12.59 3.06
CA GLY A 70 -21.78 11.24 2.71
C GLY A 70 -21.01 11.17 1.40
N THR A 71 -21.23 12.10 0.48
CA THR A 71 -20.51 12.15 -0.80
C THR A 71 -19.04 12.50 -0.55
N GLU A 72 -18.75 13.46 0.33
CA GLU A 72 -17.38 13.79 0.72
C GLU A 72 -16.69 12.59 1.39
N ALA A 73 -17.38 11.87 2.29
CA ALA A 73 -16.84 10.68 2.94
C ALA A 73 -16.53 9.54 1.95
N VAL A 74 -17.39 9.30 0.97
CA VAL A 74 -17.16 8.30 -0.10
C VAL A 74 -16.05 8.76 -1.04
N THR A 75 -15.97 10.06 -1.34
CA THR A 75 -14.90 10.64 -2.17
C THR A 75 -13.54 10.38 -1.54
N GLU A 76 -13.38 10.61 -0.24
CA GLU A 76 -12.14 10.31 0.47
C GLU A 76 -11.78 8.82 0.36
N LEU A 77 -12.75 7.92 0.53
CA LEU A 77 -12.48 6.49 0.50
C LEU A 77 -12.02 6.03 -0.89
N VAL A 78 -12.66 6.53 -1.95
CA VAL A 78 -12.21 6.29 -3.33
C VAL A 78 -10.81 6.88 -3.55
N GLY A 79 -10.53 8.06 -2.99
CA GLY A 79 -9.21 8.69 -2.99
C GLY A 79 -8.12 7.83 -2.34
N VAL A 80 -8.41 7.16 -1.21
CA VAL A 80 -7.48 6.22 -0.57
C VAL A 80 -7.05 5.11 -1.53
N PHE A 81 -7.98 4.52 -2.28
CA PHE A 81 -7.65 3.48 -3.26
C PHE A 81 -6.82 4.01 -4.43
N ILE A 82 -7.17 5.18 -4.96
CA ILE A 82 -6.42 5.80 -6.07
C ILE A 82 -4.98 6.07 -5.64
N ASN A 83 -4.81 6.75 -4.51
CA ASN A 83 -3.50 7.13 -4.00
C ASN A 83 -2.64 5.90 -3.66
N GLU A 84 -3.21 4.87 -3.05
CA GLU A 84 -2.46 3.65 -2.73
C GLU A 84 -2.07 2.87 -4.00
N LEU A 85 -2.94 2.79 -5.01
CA LEU A 85 -2.61 2.16 -6.29
C LEU A 85 -1.48 2.89 -7.02
N GLU A 86 -1.49 4.22 -7.01
CA GLU A 86 -0.40 5.05 -7.54
C GLU A 86 0.90 4.83 -6.77
N MET A 87 0.86 4.89 -5.43
CA MET A 87 2.04 4.65 -4.59
C MET A 87 2.63 3.26 -4.85
N VAL A 88 1.81 2.22 -4.87
CA VAL A 88 2.25 0.83 -5.07
C VAL A 88 2.87 0.66 -6.46
N ARG A 89 2.20 1.14 -7.51
CA ARG A 89 2.65 0.98 -8.89
C ARG A 89 3.89 1.83 -9.17
N ASP A 90 3.82 3.13 -8.92
CA ASP A 90 4.79 4.09 -9.45
C ASP A 90 5.99 4.28 -8.53
N VAL A 91 5.79 4.15 -7.22
CA VAL A 91 6.86 4.31 -6.24
C VAL A 91 7.41 2.95 -5.81
N ARG A 92 6.56 2.06 -5.28
CA ARG A 92 7.05 0.82 -4.66
C ARG A 92 7.53 -0.21 -5.68
N LEU A 93 6.81 -0.37 -6.80
CA LEU A 93 7.14 -1.33 -7.85
C LEU A 93 8.10 -0.75 -8.90
N LYS A 94 7.69 0.30 -9.63
CA LYS A 94 8.53 0.92 -10.68
C LYS A 94 9.81 1.56 -10.15
N GLY A 95 9.89 1.81 -8.84
CA GLY A 95 11.14 2.21 -8.18
C GLY A 95 12.27 1.20 -8.37
N PHE A 96 11.98 -0.10 -8.56
CA PHE A 96 13.01 -1.13 -8.78
C PHE A 96 12.78 -1.99 -10.02
N LEU A 97 11.54 -2.12 -10.51
CA LEU A 97 11.21 -2.85 -11.73
C LEU A 97 11.37 -1.91 -12.94
N GLY A 98 12.41 -2.14 -13.74
CA GLY A 98 12.67 -1.40 -14.97
C GLY A 98 11.77 -1.87 -16.12
N SER A 99 11.76 -1.11 -17.22
CA SER A 99 11.07 -1.50 -18.45
C SER A 99 11.71 -2.71 -19.15
N SER A 100 12.93 -3.08 -18.76
CA SER A 100 13.64 -4.28 -19.20
C SER A 100 14.47 -4.85 -18.05
N PRO A 101 14.88 -6.14 -18.12
CA PRO A 101 15.72 -6.75 -17.08
C PRO A 101 17.02 -5.99 -16.80
N GLN A 102 17.60 -5.33 -17.82
CA GLN A 102 18.84 -4.55 -17.66
C GLN A 102 18.63 -3.22 -16.93
N ALA A 103 17.38 -2.74 -16.87
CA ALA A 103 17.01 -1.50 -16.20
C ALA A 103 16.54 -1.71 -14.75
N ASP A 104 16.47 -2.97 -14.28
CA ASP A 104 16.06 -3.31 -12.93
C ASP A 104 17.06 -2.81 -11.88
N LYS A 105 16.55 -2.32 -10.75
CA LYS A 105 17.33 -1.71 -9.66
C LYS A 105 17.01 -2.39 -8.32
N PRO A 106 17.41 -3.66 -8.11
CA PRO A 106 16.99 -4.45 -6.93
C PRO A 106 17.25 -3.77 -5.59
N LYS A 107 18.35 -3.00 -5.45
CA LYS A 107 18.68 -2.28 -4.21
C LYS A 107 17.80 -1.04 -3.92
N GLN A 108 16.94 -0.64 -4.85
CA GLN A 108 15.92 0.39 -4.65
C GLN A 108 14.58 -0.19 -4.16
N ALA A 109 14.41 -1.51 -4.20
CA ALA A 109 13.20 -2.14 -3.73
C ALA A 109 13.05 -1.98 -2.21
N ILE A 110 11.91 -1.46 -1.76
CA ILE A 110 11.67 -1.32 -0.31
C ILE A 110 11.73 -2.72 0.32
N TYR A 111 12.44 -2.80 1.44
CA TYR A 111 12.68 -4.01 2.22
C TYR A 111 13.52 -5.13 1.56
N TRP A 112 14.38 -4.78 0.61
CA TRP A 112 15.23 -5.77 -0.05
C TRP A 112 16.23 -6.47 0.88
N ARG A 113 16.71 -5.78 1.94
CA ARG A 113 17.73 -6.32 2.86
C ARG A 113 17.18 -7.46 3.71
N SER A 114 15.95 -7.28 4.19
CA SER A 114 15.20 -8.26 4.96
C SER A 114 14.43 -9.26 4.09
N GLN A 115 14.55 -9.16 2.76
CA GLN A 115 13.81 -9.98 1.80
C GLN A 115 12.29 -9.87 1.93
N ASN A 116 11.78 -8.75 2.45
CA ASN A 116 10.33 -8.52 2.64
C ASN A 116 9.67 -7.71 1.52
N THR A 117 10.37 -7.39 0.43
CA THR A 117 9.80 -6.63 -0.71
C THR A 117 8.49 -7.24 -1.21
N ALA A 118 8.50 -8.53 -1.55
CA ALA A 118 7.33 -9.25 -2.04
C ALA A 118 6.18 -9.31 -1.01
N ARG A 119 6.53 -9.51 0.27
CA ARG A 119 5.57 -9.51 1.38
C ARG A 119 4.91 -8.13 1.54
N SER A 120 5.68 -7.06 1.34
CA SER A 120 5.17 -5.69 1.41
C SER A 120 4.17 -5.39 0.29
N LEU A 121 4.48 -5.78 -0.96
CA LEU A 121 3.57 -5.64 -2.10
C LEU A 121 2.29 -6.47 -1.91
N THR A 122 2.42 -7.69 -1.39
CA THR A 122 1.28 -8.55 -1.01
C THR A 122 0.39 -7.85 0.00
N GLY A 123 0.99 -7.26 1.04
CA GLY A 123 0.28 -6.55 2.10
C GLY A 123 -0.50 -5.35 1.59
N ASN A 124 0.03 -4.60 0.60
CA ASN A 124 -0.70 -3.49 0.00
C ASN A 124 -1.99 -3.94 -0.68
N LEU A 125 -1.92 -4.91 -1.60
CA LEU A 125 -3.11 -5.36 -2.34
C LEU A 125 -4.10 -6.09 -1.43
N SER A 126 -3.61 -6.89 -0.48
CA SER A 126 -4.48 -7.58 0.49
C SER A 126 -5.18 -6.61 1.44
N GLY A 127 -4.50 -5.53 1.85
CA GLY A 127 -5.08 -4.48 2.68
C GLY A 127 -6.15 -3.68 1.92
N MET A 128 -5.89 -3.34 0.65
CA MET A 128 -6.89 -2.73 -0.21
C MET A 128 -8.11 -3.63 -0.41
N ASP A 129 -7.92 -4.93 -0.65
CA ASP A 129 -9.05 -5.86 -0.76
C ASP A 129 -9.89 -5.91 0.51
N ALA A 130 -9.23 -6.04 1.67
CA ALA A 130 -9.91 -6.03 2.96
C ALA A 130 -10.72 -4.73 3.18
N LEU A 131 -10.15 -3.56 2.84
CA LEU A 131 -10.85 -2.29 2.91
C LEU A 131 -12.02 -2.21 1.94
N PHE A 132 -11.85 -2.70 0.70
CA PHE A 132 -12.89 -2.68 -0.33
C PHE A 132 -14.09 -3.55 0.06
N GLN A 133 -13.84 -4.72 0.64
CA GLN A 133 -14.90 -5.59 1.16
C GLN A 133 -15.58 -4.97 2.39
N ALA A 134 -14.79 -4.43 3.32
CA ALA A 134 -15.32 -3.83 4.55
C ALA A 134 -16.15 -2.56 4.28
N SER A 135 -15.83 -1.80 3.23
CA SER A 135 -16.53 -0.56 2.90
C SER A 135 -17.87 -0.76 2.20
N GLN A 136 -18.13 -1.96 1.68
CA GLN A 136 -19.34 -2.27 0.91
C GLN A 136 -19.57 -1.35 -0.30
N LEU A 137 -18.53 -0.70 -0.81
CA LEU A 137 -18.62 0.16 -2.01
C LEU A 137 -19.25 -0.58 -3.19
N GLY A 138 -18.92 -1.87 -3.35
CA GLY A 138 -19.48 -2.71 -4.40
C GLY A 138 -21.01 -2.88 -4.30
N ASP A 139 -21.57 -2.91 -3.10
CA ASP A 139 -23.01 -3.10 -2.86
C ASP A 139 -23.81 -1.83 -3.17
N ALA A 140 -23.16 -0.66 -3.04
CA ALA A 140 -23.74 0.64 -3.35
C ALA A 140 -23.82 0.94 -4.86
N LEU A 141 -23.21 0.10 -5.70
CA LEU A 141 -23.25 0.24 -7.16
C LEU A 141 -24.63 -0.10 -7.73
N SER A 142 -24.95 0.54 -8.87
CA SER A 142 -26.10 0.19 -9.68
C SER A 142 -26.03 -1.28 -10.13
N PRO A 143 -27.16 -1.98 -10.36
CA PRO A 143 -27.15 -3.38 -10.78
C PRO A 143 -26.26 -3.65 -12.01
N ASP A 144 -26.26 -2.74 -12.99
CA ASP A 144 -25.47 -2.85 -14.22
C ASP A 144 -23.97 -2.60 -14.00
N ALA A 145 -23.59 -1.98 -12.88
CA ALA A 145 -22.21 -1.69 -12.50
C ALA A 145 -21.59 -2.70 -11.53
N ARG A 146 -22.38 -3.60 -10.93
CA ARG A 146 -21.90 -4.56 -9.90
C ARG A 146 -20.77 -5.47 -10.34
N TRP A 147 -20.65 -5.75 -11.64
CA TRP A 147 -19.53 -6.53 -12.19
C TRP A 147 -18.17 -5.90 -11.88
N MET A 148 -18.11 -4.57 -11.66
CA MET A 148 -16.88 -3.88 -11.29
C MET A 148 -16.37 -4.31 -9.92
N ALA A 149 -17.28 -4.51 -8.95
CA ALA A 149 -16.90 -4.96 -7.61
C ALA A 149 -16.21 -6.32 -7.65
N GLU A 150 -16.81 -7.28 -8.36
CA GLU A 150 -16.22 -8.60 -8.58
C GLU A 150 -14.87 -8.49 -9.31
N SER A 151 -14.79 -7.65 -10.34
CA SER A 151 -13.56 -7.45 -11.10
C SER A 151 -12.45 -6.80 -10.29
N ILE A 152 -12.77 -5.89 -9.36
CA ILE A 152 -11.82 -5.28 -8.43
C ILE A 152 -11.28 -6.35 -7.47
N HIS A 153 -12.17 -7.10 -6.82
CA HIS A 153 -11.81 -8.16 -5.88
C HIS A 153 -10.87 -9.20 -6.53
N ILE A 154 -11.27 -9.75 -7.68
CA ILE A 154 -10.47 -10.74 -8.42
C ILE A 154 -9.07 -10.18 -8.74
N GLN A 155 -8.98 -8.94 -9.20
CA GLN A 155 -7.69 -8.32 -9.55
C GLN A 155 -6.80 -8.10 -8.33
N LEU A 156 -7.34 -7.62 -7.21
CA LEU A 156 -6.59 -7.43 -5.97
C LEU A 156 -6.04 -8.76 -5.45
N VAL A 157 -6.88 -9.81 -5.41
CA VAL A 157 -6.48 -11.15 -4.98
C VAL A 157 -5.41 -11.73 -5.89
N ASN A 158 -5.58 -11.63 -7.22
CA ASN A 158 -4.61 -12.16 -8.18
C ASN A 158 -3.26 -11.43 -8.10
N GLY A 159 -3.27 -10.10 -7.99
CA GLY A 159 -2.04 -9.34 -7.81
C GLY A 159 -1.34 -9.71 -6.49
N ALA A 160 -2.08 -9.85 -5.40
CA ALA A 160 -1.53 -10.27 -4.11
C ALA A 160 -0.91 -11.68 -4.20
N ALA A 161 -1.56 -12.59 -4.93
CA ALA A 161 -1.06 -13.95 -5.16
C ALA A 161 0.23 -13.96 -5.98
N ASP A 162 0.37 -13.09 -6.98
CA ASP A 162 1.62 -12.96 -7.74
C ASP A 162 2.77 -12.46 -6.89
N ALA A 163 2.55 -11.42 -6.07
CA ALA A 163 3.54 -10.96 -5.13
C ALA A 163 3.91 -12.07 -4.11
N THR A 164 2.92 -12.82 -3.61
CA THR A 164 3.14 -13.93 -2.66
C THR A 164 3.99 -15.05 -3.25
N ALA A 165 3.87 -15.30 -4.56
CA ALA A 165 4.64 -16.34 -5.24
C ALA A 165 6.13 -16.01 -5.36
N ILE A 166 6.52 -14.73 -5.20
CA ILE A 166 7.91 -14.30 -5.23
C ILE A 166 8.55 -14.58 -3.87
N ARG A 167 9.43 -15.59 -3.84
CA ARG A 167 10.14 -16.03 -2.64
C ARG A 167 11.62 -15.71 -2.72
N GLY A 168 12.20 -15.33 -1.58
CA GLY A 168 13.63 -15.06 -1.46
C GLY A 168 14.04 -13.65 -1.92
N PRO A 169 15.35 -13.44 -2.16
CA PRO A 169 15.90 -12.13 -2.48
C PRO A 169 15.36 -11.57 -3.82
N ILE A 170 15.02 -10.28 -3.82
CA ILE A 170 14.41 -9.62 -4.98
C ILE A 170 15.35 -9.58 -6.20
N ASP A 171 16.67 -9.52 -6.01
CA ASP A 171 17.66 -9.59 -7.09
C ASP A 171 17.61 -10.93 -7.83
N LYS A 172 17.35 -12.03 -7.11
CA LYS A 172 17.16 -13.36 -7.71
C LYS A 172 15.83 -13.47 -8.43
N ALA A 173 14.77 -12.90 -7.85
CA ALA A 173 13.46 -12.86 -8.50
C ALA A 173 13.49 -12.07 -9.82
N LEU A 174 14.20 -10.95 -9.88
CA LEU A 174 14.34 -10.15 -11.12
C LEU A 174 15.19 -10.86 -12.18
N ALA A 175 16.16 -11.67 -11.77
CA ALA A 175 16.98 -12.46 -12.70
C ALA A 175 16.25 -13.71 -13.25
N ASP A 176 15.19 -14.17 -12.60
CA ASP A 176 14.35 -15.27 -13.06
C ASP A 176 13.21 -14.75 -13.94
N PRO A 177 13.14 -15.12 -15.24
CA PRO A 177 12.12 -14.63 -16.14
C PRO A 177 10.68 -14.91 -15.68
N ALA A 178 10.43 -16.06 -15.04
CA ALA A 178 9.09 -16.43 -14.60
C ALA A 178 8.67 -15.62 -13.37
N LEU A 179 9.59 -15.36 -12.44
CA LEU A 179 9.29 -14.52 -11.26
C LEU A 179 9.21 -13.04 -11.62
N ARG A 180 10.05 -12.55 -12.53
CA ARG A 180 9.95 -11.18 -13.05
C ARG A 180 8.63 -10.95 -13.78
N GLN A 181 8.16 -11.92 -14.57
CA GLN A 181 6.85 -11.83 -15.24
C GLN A 181 5.69 -11.64 -14.25
N LYS A 182 5.79 -12.16 -13.03
CA LYS A 182 4.79 -11.92 -11.97
C LYS A 182 4.76 -10.46 -11.51
N LEU A 183 5.92 -9.82 -11.42
CA LEU A 183 6.01 -8.38 -11.15
C LEU A 183 5.47 -7.55 -12.32
N ASP A 184 5.72 -7.97 -13.56
CA ASP A 184 5.13 -7.35 -14.74
C ASP A 184 3.59 -7.48 -14.73
N HIS A 185 3.05 -8.66 -14.40
CA HIS A 185 1.60 -8.85 -14.26
C HIS A 185 1.02 -8.03 -13.09
N PHE A 186 1.70 -7.95 -11.96
CA PHE A 186 1.32 -7.08 -10.85
C PHE A 186 1.23 -5.60 -11.28
N SER A 187 2.16 -5.13 -12.11
CA SER A 187 2.14 -3.78 -12.71
C SER A 187 0.91 -3.56 -13.61
N LEU A 188 0.54 -4.56 -14.41
CA LEU A 188 -0.65 -4.52 -15.25
C LEU A 188 -1.93 -4.50 -14.41
N VAL A 189 -2.02 -5.35 -13.39
CA VAL A 189 -3.16 -5.42 -12.45
C VAL A 189 -3.36 -4.08 -11.76
N THR A 190 -2.31 -3.48 -11.19
CA THR A 190 -2.43 -2.18 -10.51
C THR A 190 -2.80 -1.04 -11.45
N SER A 191 -2.34 -1.07 -12.70
CA SER A 191 -2.75 -0.13 -13.74
C SER A 191 -4.22 -0.27 -14.12
N SER A 192 -4.68 -1.52 -14.32
CA SER A 192 -6.08 -1.84 -14.61
C SER A 192 -7.01 -1.43 -13.46
N LEU A 193 -6.62 -1.73 -12.21
CA LEU A 193 -7.33 -1.27 -11.01
C LEU A 193 -7.41 0.26 -10.92
N SER A 194 -6.34 0.98 -11.29
CA SER A 194 -6.36 2.45 -11.31
C SER A 194 -7.41 2.99 -12.29
N THR A 195 -7.56 2.37 -13.46
CA THR A 195 -8.62 2.75 -14.41
C THR A 195 -10.01 2.35 -13.89
N LEU A 196 -10.14 1.14 -13.34
CA LEU A 196 -11.43 0.63 -12.87
C LEU A 196 -11.97 1.45 -11.70
N ILE A 197 -11.13 1.75 -10.72
CA ILE A 197 -11.50 2.55 -9.55
C ILE A 197 -11.49 4.04 -9.89
N GLY A 198 -10.36 4.57 -10.36
CA GLY A 198 -10.18 6.02 -10.54
C GLY A 198 -11.04 6.63 -11.64
N THR A 199 -11.45 5.86 -12.64
CA THR A 199 -12.31 6.35 -13.72
C THR A 199 -13.72 5.80 -13.65
N ARG A 200 -13.89 4.47 -13.67
CA ARG A 200 -15.24 3.88 -13.82
C ARG A 200 -16.04 3.93 -12.54
N LEU A 201 -15.47 3.50 -11.42
CA LEU A 201 -16.13 3.51 -10.12
C LEU A 201 -16.48 4.95 -9.69
N THR A 202 -15.52 5.87 -9.82
CA THR A 202 -15.71 7.31 -9.56
C THR A 202 -16.89 7.88 -10.38
N ALA A 203 -16.98 7.54 -11.66
CA ALA A 203 -18.05 7.99 -12.54
C ALA A 203 -19.43 7.42 -12.14
N GLU A 204 -19.53 6.15 -11.75
CA GLU A 204 -20.78 5.56 -11.26
C GLU A 204 -21.31 6.24 -10.00
N PHE A 205 -20.42 6.71 -9.13
CA PHE A 205 -20.80 7.48 -7.95
C PHE A 205 -21.06 8.97 -8.25
N GLY A 206 -20.95 9.40 -9.51
CA GLY A 206 -21.12 10.80 -9.90
C GLY A 206 -20.04 11.73 -9.33
N LEU A 207 -18.90 11.17 -8.94
CA LEU A 207 -17.78 11.92 -8.38
C LEU A 207 -16.95 12.53 -9.53
N THR A 208 -16.49 13.77 -9.39
CA THR A 208 -15.57 14.38 -10.37
C THR A 208 -14.17 13.80 -10.21
N ALA A 209 -13.61 13.22 -11.27
CA ALA A 209 -12.20 12.81 -11.31
C ALA A 209 -11.30 14.04 -11.15
N GLY A 210 -10.57 14.15 -10.03
CA GLY A 210 -9.77 15.34 -9.78
C GLY A 210 -8.89 15.32 -8.52
N PHE A 211 -8.52 14.15 -8.00
CA PHE A 211 -7.71 14.07 -6.77
C PHE A 211 -6.63 12.97 -6.89
N SER A 212 -5.66 13.14 -7.78
CA SER A 212 -4.32 12.64 -7.46
C SER A 212 -3.60 13.78 -6.74
N SER A 213 -3.31 13.59 -5.45
CA SER A 213 -2.55 14.57 -4.66
C SER A 213 -1.05 14.57 -4.98
N LEU A 214 -0.61 13.78 -5.98
CA LEU A 214 0.79 13.72 -6.43
C LEU A 214 1.09 14.72 -7.56
N ASP A 215 0.07 15.36 -8.14
CA ASP A 215 0.22 16.40 -9.18
C ASP A 215 0.28 17.83 -8.61
N GLY A 216 0.26 18.01 -7.29
CA GLY A 216 0.32 19.35 -6.68
C GLY A 216 0.56 19.39 -5.18
N ASP A 217 1.82 19.25 -4.76
CA ASP A 217 2.62 20.24 -3.99
C ASP A 217 4.09 19.76 -3.90
#